data_AF-A0A536NXK9-F1
#
_entry.id   AF-A0A536NXK9-F1
#
_cell.length_a   1.000
_cell.length_b   1.000
_cell.length_c   1.000
_cell.angle_alpha   90.00
_cell.angle_beta   90.00
_cell.angle_gamma   90.00
#
_symmetry.space_group_name_H-M   'P 1'
#
loop_
_entity.id
_entity.type
_entity.pdbx_description
1 polymer ?
#
loop_
_entity_poly.entity_id
_entity_poly.type
_entity_poly.pdbx_seq_one_letter_code
_entity_poly.pdbx_strand_id
1 'polypeptide(L)'
;MAASGAARAERSAASEAIRRALARELHDRVAQTLTTMLIELENFKVEQTGRQSALRQLDELQVSTRDVLANLRHVLFELRGESGMEDGLVEAVRTLTARFEERTQVKVELSISPSWPAHLRTHASMNMYRIVDEALTNARLHRNA
;
A
#
# COMPACT_ATOMS: atom_id res chain seq x y z
N MET A 1 -20.55 30.88 25.35
CA MET A 1 -20.54 29.97 24.17
C MET A 1 -19.15 29.81 23.52
N ALA A 2 -18.26 30.81 23.50
CA ALA A 2 -16.93 30.70 22.90
C ALA A 2 -15.98 29.66 23.55
N ALA A 3 -16.02 29.50 24.88
CA ALA A 3 -15.17 28.54 25.60
C ALA A 3 -15.46 27.06 25.26
N SER A 4 -16.70 26.75 24.85
CA SER A 4 -17.10 25.38 24.45
C SER A 4 -16.59 25.03 23.04
N GLY A 5 -16.46 26.01 22.14
CA GLY A 5 -15.92 25.82 20.79
C GLY A 5 -14.42 25.55 20.80
N ALA A 6 -13.65 26.30 21.60
CA ALA A 6 -12.21 26.11 21.75
C ALA A 6 -11.86 24.73 22.35
N ALA A 7 -12.54 24.32 23.41
CA ALA A 7 -12.33 23.00 24.02
C ALA A 7 -12.71 21.84 23.08
N ARG A 8 -13.69 22.03 22.19
CA ARG A 8 -14.07 21.03 21.18
C ARG A 8 -13.04 20.95 20.05
N ALA A 9 -12.50 22.08 19.61
CA ALA A 9 -11.44 22.15 18.61
C ALA A 9 -10.13 21.52 19.13
N GLU A 10 -9.74 21.81 20.37
CA GLU A 10 -8.55 21.20 21.00
C GLU A 10 -8.70 19.68 21.14
N ARG A 11 -9.86 19.18 21.57
CA ARG A 11 -10.12 17.73 21.64
C ARG A 11 -10.07 17.06 20.26
N SER A 12 -10.61 17.73 19.23
CA SER A 12 -10.55 17.24 17.86
C SER A 12 -9.10 17.18 17.35
N ALA A 13 -8.33 18.24 17.56
CA ALA A 13 -6.93 18.31 17.17
C ALA A 13 -6.06 17.28 17.89
N ALA A 14 -6.29 17.06 19.19
CA ALA A 14 -5.60 16.02 19.96
C ALA A 14 -5.93 14.61 19.43
N SER A 15 -7.20 14.33 19.15
CA SER A 15 -7.62 13.05 18.58
C SER A 15 -7.02 12.80 17.18
N GLU A 16 -6.95 13.83 16.35
CA GLU A 16 -6.31 13.80 15.03
C GLU A 16 -4.81 13.49 15.13
N ALA A 17 -4.11 14.15 16.05
CA ALA A 17 -2.67 13.94 16.27
C ALA A 17 -2.36 12.50 16.71
N ILE A 18 -3.16 11.95 17.62
CA ILE A 18 -3.03 10.57 18.08
C ILE A 18 -3.27 9.59 16.93
N ARG A 19 -4.31 9.82 16.12
CA ARG A 19 -4.62 9.00 14.94
C ARG A 19 -3.47 8.96 13.93
N ARG A 20 -2.89 10.12 13.61
CA ARG A 20 -1.73 10.21 12.70
C ARG A 20 -0.47 9.58 13.29
N ALA A 21 -0.25 9.71 14.61
CA ALA A 21 0.87 9.06 15.28
C ALA A 21 0.75 7.53 15.21
N LEU A 22 -0.44 6.99 15.52
CA LEU A 22 -0.73 5.56 15.43
C LEU A 22 -0.54 5.03 14.00
N ALA A 23 -1.00 5.77 12.99
CA ALA A 23 -0.83 5.39 11.59
C ALA A 23 0.62 5.45 11.09
N ARG A 24 1.50 6.22 11.74
CA ARG A 24 2.94 6.18 11.45
C ARG A 24 3.59 4.97 12.11
N GLU A 25 3.32 4.74 13.38
CA GLU A 25 3.90 3.61 14.11
C GLU A 25 3.51 2.25 13.51
N LEU A 26 2.24 2.09 13.11
CA LEU A 26 1.76 0.90 12.40
C LEU A 26 2.42 0.72 11.02
N HIS A 27 2.72 1.81 10.31
CA HIS A 27 3.45 1.74 9.04
C HIS A 27 4.91 1.31 9.26
N ASP A 28 5.61 2.02 10.14
CA ASP A 28 7.05 1.83 10.35
C ASP A 28 7.38 0.45 10.95
N ARG A 29 6.48 -0.08 11.80
CA ARG A 29 6.68 -1.41 12.39
C ARG A 29 6.02 -2.51 11.57
N VAL A 30 4.70 -2.45 11.38
CA VAL A 30 3.95 -3.60 10.87
C VAL A 30 4.08 -3.72 9.36
N ALA A 31 3.94 -2.63 8.60
CA ALA A 31 4.05 -2.68 7.15
C ALA A 31 5.48 -3.00 6.70
N GLN A 32 6.47 -2.45 7.41
CA GLN A 32 7.89 -2.77 7.19
C GLN A 32 8.18 -4.25 7.45
N THR A 33 7.75 -4.81 8.60
CA THR A 33 7.95 -6.23 8.93
C THR A 33 7.32 -7.16 7.90
N LEU A 34 6.07 -6.89 7.47
CA LEU A 34 5.41 -7.69 6.43
C LEU A 34 6.14 -7.60 5.09
N THR A 35 6.69 -6.43 4.75
CA THR A 35 7.51 -6.26 3.54
C THR A 35 8.80 -7.08 3.63
N THR A 36 9.48 -7.08 4.77
CA THR A 36 10.66 -7.92 5.01
C THR A 36 10.32 -9.40 4.90
N MET A 37 9.22 -9.85 5.51
CA MET A 37 8.76 -11.25 5.41
C MET A 37 8.53 -11.66 3.94
N LEU A 38 7.94 -10.79 3.11
CA LEU A 38 7.78 -11.08 1.68
C LEU A 38 9.13 -11.28 0.99
N ILE A 39 10.13 -10.45 1.28
CA ILE A 39 11.48 -10.58 0.71
C ILE A 39 12.14 -11.88 1.17
N GLU A 40 12.02 -12.23 2.45
CA GLU A 40 12.56 -13.47 3.00
C GLU A 40 11.91 -14.70 2.37
N LEU A 41 10.58 -14.68 2.17
CA LEU A 41 9.85 -15.74 1.47
C LEU A 41 10.29 -15.85 -0.01
N GLU A 42 10.50 -14.73 -0.69
CA GLU A 42 11.03 -14.71 -2.07
C GLU A 42 12.42 -15.34 -2.15
N ASN A 43 13.32 -14.95 -1.24
CA ASN A 43 14.68 -15.51 -1.19
C ASN A 43 14.65 -17.02 -0.90
N PHE A 44 13.86 -17.44 0.10
CA PHE A 44 13.74 -18.85 0.45
C PHE A 44 13.19 -19.69 -0.72
N LYS A 45 12.26 -19.13 -1.51
CA LYS A 45 11.71 -19.78 -2.71
C LYS A 45 12.77 -19.99 -3.78
N VAL A 46 13.66 -19.02 -4.00
CA VAL A 46 14.78 -19.13 -4.96
C VAL A 46 15.74 -20.26 -4.58
N GLU A 47 15.95 -20.51 -3.28
CA GLU A 47 16.81 -21.59 -2.78
C GLU A 47 16.20 -22.99 -2.93
N GLN A 48 14.89 -23.11 -3.20
CA GLN A 48 14.24 -24.41 -3.37
C GLN A 48 14.32 -24.91 -4.82
N THR A 49 15.12 -25.95 -5.07
CA THR A 49 15.13 -26.70 -6.35
C THR A 49 14.41 -28.04 -6.22
N GLY A 50 13.59 -28.39 -7.21
CA GLY A 50 12.93 -29.71 -7.31
C GLY A 50 11.77 -29.99 -6.33
N ARG A 51 11.46 -29.08 -5.40
CA ARG A 51 10.40 -29.26 -4.39
C ARG A 51 9.11 -28.51 -4.74
N GLN A 52 8.37 -28.97 -5.74
CA GLN A 52 7.16 -28.30 -6.22
C GLN A 52 6.07 -28.08 -5.16
N SER A 53 5.90 -29.01 -4.20
CA SER A 53 4.94 -28.84 -3.11
C SER A 53 5.32 -27.72 -2.15
N ALA A 54 6.60 -27.58 -1.82
CA ALA A 54 7.11 -26.48 -1.00
C ALA A 54 6.97 -25.14 -1.71
N LEU A 55 7.28 -25.08 -3.01
CA LEU A 55 7.10 -23.87 -3.83
C LEU A 55 5.65 -23.39 -3.84
N ARG A 56 4.67 -24.30 -3.96
CA ARG A 56 3.23 -23.94 -3.89
C ARG A 56 2.83 -23.39 -2.52
N GLN A 57 3.28 -24.00 -1.43
CA GLN A 57 2.99 -23.49 -0.08
C GLN A 57 3.61 -22.11 0.17
N LEU A 58 4.80 -21.86 -0.37
CA LEU A 58 5.44 -20.55 -0.31
C LEU A 58 4.66 -19.50 -1.10
N ASP A 59 4.11 -19.85 -2.26
CA ASP A 59 3.24 -18.96 -3.02
C ASP A 59 1.97 -18.60 -2.24
N GLU A 60 1.33 -19.57 -1.61
CA GLU A 60 0.14 -19.34 -0.76
C GLU A 60 0.46 -18.40 0.42
N LEU A 61 1.61 -18.58 1.08
CA LEU A 61 2.07 -17.72 2.16
C LEU A 61 2.38 -16.29 1.69
N GLN A 62 2.98 -16.15 0.51
CA GLN A 62 3.22 -14.84 -0.09
C GLN A 62 1.92 -14.12 -0.41
N VAL A 63 0.94 -14.80 -1.02
CA VAL A 63 -0.39 -14.22 -1.31
C VAL A 63 -1.06 -13.74 -0.01
N SER A 64 -1.11 -14.60 1.01
CA SER A 64 -1.71 -14.24 2.31
C SER A 64 -1.02 -13.04 2.96
N THR A 65 0.30 -12.96 2.88
CA THR A 65 1.07 -11.85 3.45
C THR A 65 0.86 -10.54 2.67
N ARG A 66 0.74 -10.60 1.33
CA ARG A 66 0.37 -9.45 0.51
C ARG A 66 -1.03 -8.94 0.85
N ASP A 67 -1.99 -9.84 1.07
CA ASP A 67 -3.35 -9.47 1.48
C ASP A 67 -3.37 -8.78 2.85
N VAL A 68 -2.62 -9.29 3.83
CA VAL A 68 -2.49 -8.64 5.15
C VAL A 68 -1.85 -7.26 5.04
N LEU A 69 -0.79 -7.12 4.24
CA LEU A 69 -0.12 -5.84 4.01
C LEU A 69 -1.04 -4.83 3.32
N ALA A 70 -1.85 -5.27 2.35
CA ALA A 70 -2.83 -4.44 1.68
C ALA A 70 -3.93 -3.96 2.66
N ASN A 71 -4.47 -4.87 3.48
CA ASN A 71 -5.46 -4.54 4.51
C ASN A 71 -4.90 -3.57 5.56
N LEU A 72 -3.65 -3.75 5.97
CA LEU A 72 -2.98 -2.83 6.88
C LEU A 72 -2.87 -1.42 6.25
N ARG A 73 -2.44 -1.33 4.99
CA ARG A 73 -2.35 -0.04 4.28
C ARG A 73 -3.71 0.65 4.17
N HIS A 74 -4.78 -0.12 4.00
CA HIS A 74 -6.16 0.40 4.03
C HIS A 74 -6.51 1.03 5.40
N VAL A 75 -6.27 0.29 6.49
CA VAL A 75 -6.50 0.80 7.86
C VAL A 75 -5.65 2.03 8.15
N LEU A 76 -4.38 2.02 7.72
CA LEU A 76 -3.48 3.16 7.87
C LEU A 76 -3.99 4.42 7.16
N PHE A 77 -4.55 4.24 5.97
CA PHE A 77 -5.13 5.32 5.18
C PHE A 77 -6.35 5.94 5.87
N GLU A 78 -7.30 5.09 6.34
CA GLU A 78 -8.45 5.52 7.12
C GLU A 78 -8.04 6.24 8.42
N LEU A 79 -7.02 5.72 9.12
CA LEU A 79 -6.51 6.31 10.36
C LEU A 79 -5.85 7.68 10.16
N ARG A 80 -5.24 7.94 9.01
CA ARG A 80 -4.63 9.26 8.73
C ARG A 80 -5.66 10.35 8.44
N GLY A 81 -6.94 9.98 8.30
CA GLY A 81 -7.98 10.91 7.87
C GLY A 81 -7.76 11.39 6.44
N GLU A 82 -6.94 10.68 5.66
CA GLU A 82 -6.71 10.96 4.25
C GLU A 82 -8.00 10.61 3.50
N SER A 83 -8.95 11.55 3.47
CA SER A 83 -10.20 11.44 2.71
C SER A 83 -9.95 11.63 1.20
N GLY A 84 -8.69 11.59 0.76
CA GLY A 84 -8.22 12.22 -0.47
C GLY A 84 -7.92 11.26 -1.63
N MET A 85 -8.13 9.94 -1.49
CA MET A 85 -7.93 9.02 -2.62
C MET A 85 -9.00 9.17 -3.70
N GLU A 86 -10.12 9.81 -3.35
CA GLU A 86 -11.23 10.04 -4.27
C GLU A 86 -10.78 10.93 -5.44
N ASP A 87 -9.97 11.95 -5.15
CA ASP A 87 -9.44 12.88 -6.16
C ASP A 87 -7.92 12.67 -6.42
N GLY A 88 -7.24 11.92 -5.55
CA GLY A 88 -5.77 11.81 -5.52
C GLY A 88 -5.18 10.52 -6.10
N LEU A 89 -6.00 9.60 -6.63
CA LEU A 89 -5.52 8.29 -7.12
C LEU A 89 -4.40 8.42 -8.18
N VAL A 90 -4.56 9.32 -9.15
CA VAL A 90 -3.58 9.49 -10.23
C VAL A 90 -2.22 9.88 -9.67
N GLU A 91 -2.19 10.82 -8.71
CA GLU A 91 -0.95 11.26 -8.09
C GLU A 91 -0.33 10.17 -7.20
N ALA A 92 -1.17 9.42 -6.49
CA ALA A 92 -0.74 8.27 -5.73
C ALA A 92 -0.08 7.20 -6.62
N VAL A 93 -0.68 6.91 -7.78
CA VAL A 93 -0.12 5.96 -8.76
C VAL A 93 1.17 6.51 -9.37
N ARG A 94 1.27 7.80 -9.71
CA ARG A 94 2.52 8.43 -10.17
C ARG A 94 3.65 8.26 -9.16
N THR A 95 3.37 8.52 -7.90
CA THR A 95 4.35 8.37 -6.80
C THR A 95 4.76 6.91 -6.63
N LEU A 96 3.80 5.99 -6.69
CA LEU A 96 4.05 4.54 -6.61
C LEU A 96 4.97 4.07 -7.74
N THR A 97 4.68 4.45 -8.99
CA THR A 97 5.50 4.06 -10.14
C THR A 97 6.90 4.64 -10.03
N ALA A 98 7.06 5.92 -9.69
CA ALA A 98 8.38 6.54 -9.54
C ALA A 98 9.25 5.84 -8.49
N ARG A 99 8.68 5.52 -7.32
CA ARG A 99 9.39 4.76 -6.26
C ARG A 99 9.75 3.34 -6.71
N PHE A 100 8.89 2.71 -7.50
CA PHE A 100 9.17 1.40 -8.05
C PHE A 100 10.35 1.45 -9.03
N GLU A 101 10.38 2.45 -9.93
CA GLU A 101 11.50 2.66 -10.84
C GLU A 101 12.80 2.89 -10.06
N GLU A 102 12.79 3.77 -9.05
CA GLU A 102 13.95 4.07 -8.22
C GLU A 102 14.53 2.81 -7.54
N ARG A 103 13.65 1.98 -6.95
CA ARG A 103 14.06 0.78 -6.21
C ARG A 103 14.48 -0.38 -7.08
N THR A 104 13.86 -0.55 -8.24
CA THR A 104 14.04 -1.74 -9.08
C THR A 104 14.87 -1.48 -10.33
N GLN A 105 15.15 -0.20 -10.63
CA GLN A 105 15.81 0.25 -11.86
C GLN A 105 15.06 -0.14 -13.15
N VAL A 106 13.77 -0.45 -13.03
CA VAL A 106 12.94 -0.81 -14.17
C VAL A 106 12.10 0.39 -14.53
N LYS A 107 12.14 0.78 -15.80
CA LYS A 107 11.23 1.80 -16.35
C LYS A 107 9.76 1.36 -16.33
N VAL A 108 8.90 2.27 -15.90
CA VAL A 108 7.44 2.14 -15.89
C VAL A 108 6.85 3.28 -16.68
N GLU A 109 6.05 2.95 -17.70
CA GLU A 109 5.29 3.95 -18.45
C GLU A 109 3.88 4.05 -17.89
N LEU A 110 3.51 5.23 -17.38
CA LEU A 110 2.17 5.51 -16.86
C LEU A 110 1.39 6.41 -17.82
N SER A 111 0.33 5.85 -18.42
CA SER A 111 -0.60 6.57 -19.27
C SER A 111 -1.95 6.76 -18.58
N ILE A 112 -2.42 8.00 -18.50
CA ILE A 112 -3.72 8.35 -17.91
C ILE A 112 -4.62 8.91 -19.01
N SER A 113 -5.82 8.35 -19.14
CA SER A 113 -6.78 8.83 -20.14
C SER A 113 -7.18 10.29 -19.88
N PRO A 114 -7.30 11.15 -20.91
CA PRO A 114 -7.87 12.48 -20.76
C PRO A 114 -9.32 12.48 -20.24
N SER A 115 -10.04 11.38 -20.44
CA SER A 115 -11.40 11.17 -19.94
C SER A 115 -11.46 10.57 -18.53
N TRP A 116 -10.32 10.46 -17.84
CA TRP A 116 -10.27 9.92 -16.48
C TRP A 116 -11.14 10.75 -15.53
N PRO A 117 -12.02 10.13 -14.71
CA PRO A 117 -12.86 10.87 -13.78
C PRO A 117 -12.00 11.58 -12.73
N ALA A 118 -12.31 12.85 -12.45
CA ALA A 118 -11.64 13.63 -11.42
C ALA A 118 -11.91 13.09 -10.01
N HIS A 119 -13.02 12.36 -9.84
CA HIS A 119 -13.46 11.80 -8.57
C HIS A 119 -13.88 10.34 -8.75
N LEU A 120 -13.36 9.48 -7.88
CA LEU A 120 -13.77 8.08 -7.74
C LEU A 120 -14.21 7.83 -6.31
N ARG A 121 -15.21 6.96 -6.12
CA ARG A 121 -15.59 6.53 -4.77
C ARG A 121 -14.37 5.93 -4.08
N THR A 122 -14.17 6.26 -2.81
CA THR A 122 -13.03 5.79 -1.98
C THR A 122 -12.65 4.31 -2.22
N HIS A 123 -13.61 3.38 -2.13
CA HIS A 123 -13.34 1.95 -2.35
C HIS A 123 -12.86 1.59 -3.76
N ALA A 124 -13.33 2.30 -4.79
CA ALA A 124 -12.89 2.08 -6.16
C ALA A 124 -11.44 2.56 -6.34
N SER A 125 -11.11 3.75 -5.83
CA SER A 125 -9.74 4.28 -5.86
C SER A 125 -8.75 3.34 -5.18
N MET A 126 -9.12 2.84 -4.00
CA MET A 126 -8.28 1.91 -3.23
C MET A 126 -8.04 0.59 -3.96
N ASN A 127 -9.11 0.00 -4.52
CA ASN A 127 -8.98 -1.25 -5.26
C ASN A 127 -8.10 -1.06 -6.50
N MET A 128 -8.25 0.05 -7.21
CA MET A 128 -7.40 0.38 -8.35
C MET A 128 -5.94 0.57 -7.97
N TYR A 129 -5.67 1.33 -6.91
CA TYR A 129 -4.31 1.50 -6.40
C TYR A 129 -3.67 0.15 -6.08
N ARG A 130 -4.42 -0.75 -5.40
CA ARG A 130 -3.96 -2.09 -5.06
C ARG A 130 -3.67 -2.95 -6.28
N ILE A 131 -4.54 -2.90 -7.30
CA ILE A 131 -4.33 -3.64 -8.55
C ILE A 131 -3.01 -3.19 -9.22
N VAL A 132 -2.72 -1.89 -9.23
CA VAL A 132 -1.47 -1.37 -9.80
C VAL A 132 -0.26 -1.82 -8.98
N ASP A 133 -0.32 -1.72 -7.65
CA ASP A 133 0.77 -2.13 -6.76
C ASP A 133 1.09 -3.64 -6.89
N GLU A 134 0.05 -4.48 -6.96
CA GLU A 134 0.21 -5.91 -7.16
C GLU A 134 0.73 -6.24 -8.57
N ALA A 135 0.26 -5.54 -9.61
CA ALA A 135 0.77 -5.70 -10.96
C ALA A 135 2.26 -5.36 -11.07
N LEU A 136 2.72 -4.29 -10.40
CA LEU A 136 4.13 -3.93 -10.32
C LEU A 136 4.94 -4.98 -9.56
N THR A 137 4.40 -5.49 -8.46
CA THR A 137 5.00 -6.58 -7.68
C THR A 137 5.17 -7.84 -8.52
N ASN A 138 4.13 -8.24 -9.25
CA ASN A 138 4.15 -9.37 -10.16
C ASN A 138 5.16 -9.17 -11.31
N ALA A 139 5.19 -7.97 -11.89
CA ALA A 139 6.15 -7.63 -12.94
C ALA A 139 7.60 -7.73 -12.44
N ARG A 140 7.89 -7.32 -11.19
CA ARG A 140 9.23 -7.48 -10.57
C ARG A 140 9.59 -8.96 -10.39
N LEU A 141 8.65 -9.76 -9.89
CA LEU A 141 8.89 -11.15 -9.53
C LEU A 141 9.11 -12.06 -10.74
N HIS A 142 8.43 -11.76 -11.86
CA HIS A 142 8.39 -12.65 -13.02
C HIS A 142 9.23 -12.15 -14.20
N ARG A 143 10.16 -11.21 -14.00
CA ARG A 143 11.00 -10.67 -15.11
C ARG A 143 11.85 -11.71 -15.85
N ASN A 144 12.08 -12.86 -15.23
CA ASN A 144 12.96 -13.93 -15.73
C ASN A 144 12.27 -15.30 -15.79
N ALA A 145 10.93 -15.33 -15.84
CA ALA A 145 10.17 -16.56 -16.02
C ALA A 145 10.12 -16.98 -17.50
#